data_AF-A0A519ZAT0-F1
#
_entry.id   AF-A0A519ZAT0-F1
#
_cell.length_a   1.000
_cell.length_b   1.000
_cell.length_c   1.000
_cell.angle_alpha   90.00
_cell.angle_beta   90.00
_cell.angle_gamma   90.00
#
_symmetry.space_group_name_H-M   'P 1'
#
loop_
_entity.id
_entity.type
_entity.pdbx_description
1 polymer ?
#
loop_
_entity_poly.entity_id
_entity_poly.type
_entity_poly.pdbx_seq_one_letter_code
_entity_poly.pdbx_strand_id
1 'polypeptide(L)' 'FDQPLDELESQVDPQLFFRANRQVLLTRASIVELESYFNGRLLVHLRPPAREEVVVSKLRVADLKRWLNAG' A
#
# COMPACT_ATOMS: atom_id res chain seq x y z
N PHE A 1 19.01 -12.99 0.83
CA PHE A 1 18.27 -12.94 -0.43
C PHE A 1 17.67 -11.55 -0.54
N ASP A 2 18.34 -10.63 -1.24
CA ASP A 2 17.77 -9.32 -1.56
C ASP A 2 17.09 -9.42 -2.91
N GLN A 3 15.85 -9.88 -2.91
CA GLN A 3 15.04 -9.86 -4.12
C GLN A 3 14.43 -8.46 -4.27
N PRO A 4 14.54 -7.81 -5.45
CA PRO A 4 13.90 -6.53 -5.69
C PRO A 4 12.39 -6.62 -5.47
N LEU A 5 11.79 -5.58 -4.86
CA LEU A 5 10.34 -5.54 -4.64
C LEU A 5 9.55 -5.63 -5.95
N ASP A 6 10.16 -5.21 -7.06
CA ASP A 6 9.60 -5.32 -8.42
C ASP A 6 9.37 -6.78 -8.84
N GLU A 7 10.31 -7.67 -8.50
CA GLU A 7 10.16 -9.11 -8.77
C GLU A 7 9.20 -9.77 -7.79
N LEU A 8 9.09 -9.27 -6.56
CA LEU A 8 8.09 -9.77 -5.62
C LEU A 8 6.68 -9.38 -6.04
N GLU A 9 6.50 -8.16 -6.55
CA GLU A 9 5.21 -7.66 -7.06
C GLU A 9 4.65 -8.54 -8.20
N SER A 10 5.52 -9.10 -9.06
CA SER A 10 5.08 -10.00 -10.14
C SER A 10 4.71 -11.42 -9.66
N GLN A 11 5.08 -11.77 -8.43
CA GLN A 11 4.86 -13.10 -7.83
C GLN A 11 3.71 -13.14 -6.83
N VAL A 12 3.13 -11.99 -6.48
CA VAL A 12 2.01 -11.88 -5.55
C VAL A 12 0.69 -11.64 -6.28
N ASP A 13 -0.41 -12.08 -5.69
CA ASP A 13 -1.74 -11.81 -6.24
C ASP A 13 -2.09 -10.31 -6.10
N PRO A 14 -2.27 -9.57 -7.21
CA PRO A 14 -2.58 -8.15 -7.17
C PRO A 14 -3.97 -7.84 -6.56
N GLN A 15 -4.85 -8.82 -6.40
CA GLN A 15 -6.12 -8.63 -5.68
C GLN A 15 -5.91 -8.60 -4.16
N LEU A 16 -4.90 -9.31 -3.68
CA LEU A 16 -4.55 -9.45 -2.26
C LEU A 16 -3.46 -8.47 -1.81
N PHE A 17 -2.59 -8.06 -2.73
CA PHE A 17 -1.47 -7.18 -2.46
C PHE A 17 -1.53 -5.88 -3.27
N PHE A 18 -1.23 -4.76 -2.61
CA PHE A 18 -1.12 -3.45 -3.25
C PHE A 18 0.22 -2.81 -2.93
N ARG A 19 0.94 -2.38 -3.97
CA ARG A 19 2.19 -1.64 -3.79
C ARG A 19 1.91 -0.19 -3.40
N ALA A 20 2.09 0.18 -2.14
CA ALA A 20 1.84 1.55 -1.68
C ALA A 20 2.88 2.54 -2.22
N ASN A 21 4.14 2.11 -2.25
CA ASN A 21 5.29 2.89 -2.71
C ASN A 21 6.43 1.96 -3.17
N ARG A 22 7.62 2.49 -3.44
CA ARG A 22 8.75 1.69 -3.96
C ARG A 22 9.25 0.62 -2.98
N GLN A 23 8.93 0.74 -1.69
CA GLN A 23 9.47 -0.09 -0.61
C GLN A 23 8.40 -0.95 0.10
N VAL A 24 7.11 -0.71 -0.13
CA VAL A 24 6.04 -1.33 0.67
C VAL A 24 4.96 -1.98 -0.21
N LEU A 25 4.75 -3.29 0.02
CA LEU A 25 3.56 -4.05 -0.40
C LEU A 25 2.62 -4.22 0.79
N LEU A 26 1.34 -3.89 0.59
CA LEU A 26 0.29 -3.93 1.60
C LEU A 26 -0.67 -5.08 1.34
N THR A 27 -1.24 -5.63 2.41
CA THR A 27 -2.44 -6.48 2.32
C THR A 27 -3.62 -5.73 2.92
N ARG A 28 -4.84 -6.03 2.46
CA ARG A 28 -6.06 -5.39 3.02
C ARG A 28 -6.21 -5.65 4.51
N ALA A 29 -5.87 -6.87 4.95
CA ALA A 29 -5.95 -7.28 6.35
C ALA A 29 -5.00 -6.50 7.27
N SER A 30 -3.91 -5.94 6.74
CA SER A 30 -2.96 -5.14 7.52
C SER A 30 -3.38 -3.70 7.73
N ILE A 31 -4.35 -3.18 6.94
CA ILE A 31 -4.76 -1.77 7.00
C ILE A 31 -5.72 -1.56 8.15
N VAL A 32 -5.35 -0.66 9.05
CA VAL A 32 -6.16 -0.26 10.21
C VAL A 32 -6.93 1.02 9.89
N GLU A 33 -6.26 2.01 9.32
CA GLU A 33 -6.83 3.33 9.07
C GLU A 33 -6.16 4.01 7.88
N LEU A 34 -6.93 4.86 7.20
CA LEU A 34 -6.50 5.67 6.08
C LEU A 34 -6.72 7.15 6.43
N GLU A 35 -5.64 7.90 6.58
CA GLU A 35 -5.67 9.29 7.00
C GLU A 35 -5.28 10.22 5.84
N SER A 36 -6.04 11.30 5.66
CA SER A 36 -5.71 12.31 4.64
C SER A 36 -4.41 13.01 5.01
N TYR A 37 -3.47 13.05 4.07
CA TYR A 37 -2.15 13.64 4.27
C TYR A 37 -1.91 14.80 3.32
N PHE A 38 -0.87 15.60 3.58
CA PHE A 38 -0.62 16.82 2.82
C PHE A 38 -0.50 16.57 1.31
N ASN A 39 -0.88 17.56 0.51
CA ASN A 39 -0.88 17.53 -0.96
C ASN A 39 -1.75 16.41 -1.57
N GLY A 40 -2.84 16.04 -0.88
CA GLY A 40 -3.77 15.01 -1.37
C GLY A 40 -3.17 13.61 -1.39
N ARG A 41 -2.12 13.39 -0.58
CA ARG A 41 -1.57 12.06 -0.31
C ARG A 41 -2.40 11.39 0.79
N LEU A 42 -2.11 10.12 1.05
CA LEU A 42 -2.81 9.37 2.08
C LEU A 42 -1.80 8.61 2.93
N LEU A 43 -1.89 8.75 4.25
CA LEU A 43 -1.11 7.99 5.21
C LEU A 43 -1.87 6.71 5.55
N VAL A 44 -1.19 5.57 5.51
CA VAL A 44 -1.77 4.26 5.78
C VAL A 44 -1.23 3.74 7.11
N HIS A 45 -2.13 3.58 8.07
CA HIS A 45 -1.83 2.99 9.37
C HIS A 45 -1.98 1.47 9.30
N LEU A 46 -0.98 0.75 9.77
CA LEU A 46 -0.88 -0.71 9.62
C LEU A 46 -0.80 -1.45 10.95
N ARG A 47 -1.21 -2.71 10.94
CA ARG A 47 -0.99 -3.68 12.02
C ARG A 47 -0.36 -4.97 11.48
N PRO A 48 0.85 -5.35 11.94
CA PRO A 48 1.74 -4.57 12.81
C PRO A 48 2.18 -3.25 12.16
N PRO A 49 2.56 -2.24 12.96
CA PRO A 49 3.04 -0.97 12.42
C PRO A 49 4.28 -1.20 11.55
N ALA A 50 4.33 -0.51 10.41
CA ALA A 50 5.52 -0.51 9.57
C ALA A 50 6.68 0.23 10.27
N ARG A 51 7.91 -0.08 9.83
CA ARG A 51 9.12 0.60 10.34
C ARG A 51 9.16 2.08 9.98
N GLU A 52 8.51 2.45 8.89
CA GLU A 52 8.44 3.80 8.34
C GLU A 52 7.00 4.14 7.98
N GLU A 53 6.70 5.44 7.90
CA GLU A 53 5.37 5.92 7.50
C GLU A 53 5.04 5.45 6.08
N VAL A 54 3.89 4.79 5.93
CA VAL A 54 3.43 4.34 4.62
C VAL A 54 2.57 5.41 3.99
N VAL A 55 3.19 6.25 3.17
CA VAL A 55 2.50 7.31 2.43
C VAL A 55 2.24 6.88 0.99
N VAL A 56 0.97 6.94 0.59
CA VAL A 56 0.52 6.72 -0.79
C VAL A 56 0.41 8.06 -1.51
N SER A 57 1.04 8.15 -2.68
CA SER A 57 1.05 9.39 -3.46
C SER A 57 -0.34 9.72 -4.01
N LYS A 58 -0.61 11.02 -4.22
CA LYS A 58 -1.89 11.52 -4.75
C LYS A 58 -2.38 10.77 -5.99
N LEU A 59 -1.45 10.42 -6.90
CA LEU A 59 -1.76 9.71 -8.13
C LEU A 59 -2.28 8.28 -7.87
N ARG A 60 -1.84 7.63 -6.78
CA ARG A 60 -2.21 6.26 -6.43
C ARG A 60 -3.33 6.15 -5.40
N VAL A 61 -3.77 7.27 -4.81
CA VAL A 61 -4.88 7.26 -3.83
C VAL A 61 -6.17 6.72 -4.46
N ALA A 62 -6.47 7.11 -5.70
CA ALA A 62 -7.65 6.62 -6.40
C ALA A 62 -7.56 5.09 -6.64
N ASP A 63 -6.38 4.60 -7.01
CA ASP A 63 -6.13 3.18 -7.25
C ASP A 63 -6.25 2.37 -5.96
N LEU A 64 -5.67 2.86 -4.86
CA LEU A 64 -5.78 2.23 -3.53
C LEU A 64 -7.24 2.10 -3.11
N LYS A 65 -8.03 3.16 -3.25
CA LYS A 65 -9.46 3.14 -2.90
C LYS A 65 -10.25 2.17 -3.76
N ARG A 66 -9.98 2.10 -5.07
CA ARG A 66 -10.60 1.12 -5.96
C ARG A 66 -10.22 -0.30 -5.57
N TRP A 67 -8.94 -0.53 -5.28
CA TRP A 67 -8.43 -1.83 -4.86
C TRP A 67 -9.08 -2.31 -3.56
N LEU A 68 -9.24 -1.44 -2.55
CA LEU A 68 -9.92 -1.81 -1.29
C LEU A 68 -11.38 -2.22 -1.48
N ASN A 69 -12.06 -1.63 -2.45
CA ASN A 69 -13.47 -1.90 -2.77
C ASN A 69 -13.67 -3.03 -3.79
N ALA A 70 -12.60 -3.56 -4.39
CA ALA A 70 -12.70 -4.65 -5.36
C ALA A 70 -13.02 -5.96 -4.63
N GLY A 71 -14.20 -6.54 -4.85
CA GLY A 71 -14.62 -7.82 -4.27
C GLY A 71 -13.93 -9.01 -4.91
#